data_AF-A0A5J4XQG9-F1
#
_entry.id   AF-A0A5J4XQG9-F1
#
_cell.length_a   1.000
_cell.length_b   1.000
_cell.length_c   1.000
_cell.angle_alpha   90.00
_cell.angle_beta   90.00
_cell.angle_gamma   90.00
#
_symmetry.space_group_name_H-M   'P 1'
#
loop_
_entity.id
_entity.type
_entity.pdbx_description
1 polymer ?
#
loop_
_entity_poly.entity_id
_entity_poly.type
_entity_poly.pdbx_seq_one_letter_code
_entity_poly.pdbx_strand_id
1 'polypeptide(L)'
;MPFLAAALSKTECRRCIEPQAKAVQSATDRWGLLRNLPRKHTLVDLKCNNAAAVLEVYCSANAARPHKQQSKSLKPGLPDISELSPQLQQEWHPDNNALLGGRKVEPGSSRRVMWSCLNCPAGYPHIWQTSVSNRTRGSNCPYCQGRSVCQHSSLAAKAPRQTRYWNHDKNPKTPEQTLAGTNLRAEWKCPTCSHEWQAPVAQRVRNDSGCPQCSSKLAKRTKQPTFEEANHQLLLEWDYERNAADDFHPSNTTLGSNKLVHWVCHKCPKGKPHLFRMLPSNRTGQRVETLTESFPGNPGNGVLEAGLQLT
;
A
#
# COMPACT_ATOMS: atom_id res chain seq x y z
N MET A 1 -11.48 42.39 29.88
CA MET A 1 -11.06 41.71 28.62
C MET A 1 -11.30 42.67 27.46
N PRO A 2 -10.43 42.75 26.44
CA PRO A 2 -9.02 43.17 26.41
C PRO A 2 -8.84 44.43 25.50
N PHE A 3 -7.63 44.64 24.93
CA PHE A 3 -7.11 45.71 24.05
C PHE A 3 -6.31 46.81 24.81
N LEU A 4 -5.11 47.27 24.43
CA LEU A 4 -4.20 47.05 23.29
C LEU A 4 -2.78 47.57 23.66
N ALA A 5 -1.75 46.92 23.08
CA ALA A 5 -0.53 47.44 22.41
C ALA A 5 0.09 48.80 22.84
N ALA A 6 1.38 49.11 22.72
CA ALA A 6 2.64 48.48 22.28
C ALA A 6 3.74 49.54 22.51
N ALA A 7 5.02 49.16 22.57
CA ALA A 7 6.12 49.88 21.89
C ALA A 7 7.49 49.24 22.16
N LEU A 8 8.27 49.15 21.08
CA LEU A 8 9.68 48.77 20.98
C LEU A 8 10.59 50.01 21.04
N SER A 9 11.85 49.82 21.43
CA SER A 9 13.04 50.47 20.82
C SER A 9 14.30 49.67 21.18
N LYS A 10 15.00 49.02 20.23
CA LYS A 10 16.07 49.52 19.33
C LYS A 10 17.37 49.95 20.02
N THR A 11 18.48 49.28 19.65
CA THR A 11 19.85 49.78 19.31
C THR A 11 20.83 48.58 19.37
N GLU A 12 22.01 48.53 18.75
CA GLU A 12 22.54 48.74 17.38
C GLU A 12 24.04 48.31 17.44
N CYS A 13 24.59 47.69 16.39
CA CYS A 13 26.00 47.72 15.90
C CYS A 13 26.23 46.52 14.93
N ARG A 14 26.34 46.65 13.59
CA ARG A 14 27.45 47.14 12.71
C ARG A 14 28.80 46.43 13.01
N ARG A 15 29.62 45.91 12.07
CA ARG A 15 29.74 46.02 10.59
C ARG A 15 30.84 45.03 10.09
N CYS A 16 30.97 44.89 8.76
CA CYS A 16 32.16 44.46 7.95
C CYS A 16 32.32 42.94 7.66
N ILE A 17 32.64 42.41 6.46
CA ILE A 17 33.07 42.91 5.13
C ILE A 17 32.84 41.77 4.09
N GLU A 18 32.52 42.10 2.83
CA GLU A 18 32.49 41.17 1.66
C GLU A 18 33.89 40.63 1.29
N PRO A 19 33.97 39.56 0.49
CA PRO A 19 34.49 39.82 -0.86
C PRO A 19 33.72 39.11 -1.99
N GLN A 20 33.53 39.86 -3.06
CA GLN A 20 33.28 39.37 -4.41
C GLN A 20 34.45 38.51 -4.92
N ALA A 21 34.17 37.38 -5.59
CA ALA A 21 34.78 37.05 -6.90
C ALA A 21 34.34 35.69 -7.46
N LYS A 22 33.76 35.79 -8.67
CA LYS A 22 33.93 34.95 -9.87
C LYS A 22 33.23 33.58 -9.97
N ALA A 23 32.35 33.55 -10.96
CA ALA A 23 31.85 32.36 -11.64
C ALA A 23 32.98 31.47 -12.19
N VAL A 24 32.81 30.16 -12.05
CA VAL A 24 33.39 29.15 -12.93
C VAL A 24 32.25 28.21 -13.34
N GLN A 25 31.96 28.16 -14.63
CA GLN A 25 31.12 27.18 -15.28
C GLN A 25 31.89 25.85 -15.35
N SER A 26 31.27 24.72 -14.94
CA SER A 26 31.37 23.41 -15.59
C SER A 26 30.83 22.29 -14.67
N ALA A 27 30.22 21.29 -15.29
CA ALA A 27 29.41 20.23 -14.72
C ALA A 27 30.22 19.18 -13.95
N THR A 28 29.84 18.91 -12.71
CA THR A 28 29.55 17.57 -12.13
C THR A 28 29.25 17.72 -10.63
N ASP A 29 27.98 17.89 -10.28
CA ASP A 29 27.50 17.78 -8.90
C ASP A 29 26.29 16.82 -8.86
N ARG A 30 26.59 15.53 -8.62
CA ARG A 30 25.70 14.58 -7.95
C ARG A 30 26.57 13.90 -6.91
N TRP A 31 26.09 13.80 -5.66
CA TRP A 31 26.78 13.29 -4.46
C TRP A 31 27.43 14.33 -3.54
N GLY A 32 26.84 15.53 -3.44
CA GLY A 32 27.28 16.59 -2.54
C GLY A 32 26.21 17.10 -1.56
N LEU A 33 25.51 16.25 -0.80
CA LEU A 33 24.71 16.70 0.35
C LEU A 33 24.71 15.63 1.45
N LEU A 34 25.57 15.83 2.45
CA LEU A 34 25.37 15.56 3.89
C LEU A 34 26.73 15.63 4.63
N ARG A 35 27.27 16.84 4.74
CA ARG A 35 28.24 17.19 5.80
C ARG A 35 27.92 18.59 6.29
N ASN A 36 27.41 18.67 7.52
CA ASN A 36 27.61 19.73 8.51
C ASN A 36 26.39 19.83 9.44
N LEU A 37 26.48 19.21 10.62
CA LEU A 37 25.76 19.65 11.81
C LEU A 37 26.77 19.79 12.95
N PRO A 38 26.86 20.95 13.63
CA PRO A 38 27.82 21.18 14.69
C PRO A 38 27.36 20.54 16.00
N ARG A 39 28.29 19.90 16.73
CA ARG A 39 28.11 19.51 18.13
C ARG A 39 28.14 20.77 19.01
N LYS A 40 27.10 21.00 19.81
CA LYS A 40 27.16 21.76 21.07
C LYS A 40 26.32 21.05 22.13
N HIS A 41 26.96 20.67 23.23
CA HIS A 41 26.32 20.22 24.48
C HIS A 41 26.17 21.41 25.42
N THR A 42 25.02 21.48 26.13
CA THR A 42 24.78 21.83 27.56
C THR A 42 23.25 21.98 27.75
N LEU A 43 22.55 20.97 28.29
CA LEU A 43 22.06 20.81 29.67
C LEU A 43 20.98 21.83 30.10
N VAL A 44 19.72 21.38 30.24
CA VAL A 44 18.86 21.48 31.44
C VAL A 44 17.72 20.43 31.32
N ASP A 45 17.43 19.79 32.46
CA ASP A 45 16.64 18.58 32.72
C ASP A 45 15.15 18.58 32.31
N LEU A 46 14.64 17.42 31.86
CA LEU A 46 13.55 16.68 32.53
C LEU A 46 13.31 15.28 31.88
N LYS A 47 13.66 14.24 32.63
CA LYS A 47 13.24 12.81 32.65
C LYS A 47 12.47 12.23 31.45
N CYS A 48 13.09 11.23 30.77
CA CYS A 48 12.41 9.99 30.34
C CYS A 48 13.42 8.88 29.93
N ASN A 49 13.56 7.89 30.83
CA ASN A 49 13.94 6.47 30.67
C ASN A 49 14.93 6.03 29.57
N ASN A 50 16.14 5.70 30.06
CA ASN A 50 17.29 5.00 29.47
C ASN A 50 17.01 4.05 28.29
N ALA A 51 17.40 4.50 27.09
CA ALA A 51 17.68 3.66 25.92
C ALA A 51 19.21 3.44 25.77
N ALA A 52 19.84 2.88 26.81
CA ALA A 52 21.28 2.55 26.83
C ALA A 52 21.54 1.04 26.85
N ALA A 53 20.64 0.22 26.28
CA ALA A 53 20.77 -1.23 26.32
C ALA A 53 20.32 -1.91 25.00
N VAL A 54 20.86 -1.49 23.86
CA VAL A 54 20.87 -2.32 22.62
C VAL A 54 22.14 -2.03 21.79
N LEU A 55 23.31 -2.20 22.40
CA LEU A 55 24.60 -2.22 21.68
C LEU A 55 25.54 -3.33 22.20
N GLU A 56 24.97 -4.44 22.67
CA GLU A 56 25.69 -5.69 22.87
C GLU A 56 24.83 -6.86 22.39
N VAL A 57 25.04 -7.36 21.17
CA VAL A 57 25.01 -8.80 20.88
C VAL A 57 25.89 -9.06 19.65
N TYR A 58 26.75 -10.07 19.78
CA TYR A 58 27.64 -10.71 18.79
C TYR A 58 29.12 -10.31 18.78
N CYS A 59 29.78 -10.54 19.91
CA CYS A 59 31.18 -11.00 19.92
C CYS A 59 31.34 -12.13 20.95
N SER A 60 31.24 -13.40 20.49
CA SER A 60 31.74 -14.66 21.07
C SER A 60 31.03 -15.80 20.33
N ALA A 61 31.60 -16.90 19.87
CA ALA A 61 32.96 -17.38 19.76
C ALA A 61 32.90 -18.51 18.71
N ASN A 62 33.93 -18.65 17.88
CA ASN A 62 34.34 -19.95 17.34
C ASN A 62 35.82 -19.85 16.99
N ALA A 63 36.65 -20.38 17.89
CA ALA A 63 38.07 -20.58 17.67
C ALA A 63 38.25 -21.62 16.56
N ALA A 64 38.34 -21.17 15.32
CA ALA A 64 38.82 -21.96 14.19
C ALA A 64 40.30 -21.63 13.96
N ARG A 65 41.09 -22.69 13.80
CA ARG A 65 42.55 -22.74 13.62
C ARG A 65 43.07 -21.70 12.61
N PRO A 66 44.31 -21.19 12.76
CA PRO A 66 44.84 -20.16 11.89
C PRO A 66 45.19 -20.77 10.52
N HIS A 67 44.28 -20.67 9.55
CA HIS A 67 44.70 -20.70 8.16
C HIS A 67 45.46 -19.40 7.90
N LYS A 68 46.77 -19.49 7.64
CA LYS A 68 47.57 -18.41 7.04
C LYS A 68 46.97 -18.07 5.66
N GLN A 69 45.93 -17.24 5.65
CA GLN A 69 45.59 -16.46 4.47
C GLN A 69 46.45 -15.21 4.52
N GLN A 70 47.42 -15.13 3.62
CA GLN A 70 48.19 -13.91 3.37
C GLN A 70 47.21 -12.76 3.14
N SER A 71 47.10 -11.85 4.10
CA SER A 71 46.33 -10.62 3.98
C SER A 71 47.01 -9.72 2.96
N LYS A 72 46.62 -9.83 1.68
CA LYS A 72 47.03 -8.91 0.62
C LYS A 72 46.48 -7.52 1.00
N SER A 73 47.37 -6.59 1.36
CA SER A 73 47.06 -5.22 1.77
C SER A 73 46.01 -4.58 0.84
N LEU A 74 44.85 -4.23 1.39
CA LEU A 74 43.79 -3.53 0.67
C LEU A 74 44.16 -2.05 0.60
N LYS A 75 44.30 -1.52 -0.63
CA LYS A 75 44.61 -0.11 -0.85
C LYS A 75 43.31 0.69 -0.94
N PRO A 76 43.16 1.79 -0.17
CA PRO A 76 42.09 2.75 -0.40
C PRO A 76 42.19 3.35 -1.81
N GLY A 77 41.08 3.43 -2.53
CA GLY A 77 41.01 4.04 -3.86
C GLY A 77 39.89 3.49 -4.73
N LEU A 78 39.61 4.16 -5.85
CA LEU A 78 38.65 3.67 -6.83
C LEU A 78 39.23 2.45 -7.57
N PRO A 79 38.49 1.33 -7.68
CA PRO A 79 38.87 0.23 -8.54
C PRO A 79 38.73 0.62 -10.02
N ASP A 80 39.49 -0.05 -10.89
CA ASP A 80 39.27 0.03 -12.34
C ASP A 80 38.08 -0.87 -12.73
N ILE A 81 36.97 -0.24 -13.12
CA ILE A 81 35.71 -0.88 -13.54
C ILE A 81 35.39 -0.63 -15.03
N SER A 82 36.38 -0.16 -15.80
CA SER A 82 36.21 0.25 -17.20
C SER A 82 35.65 -0.84 -18.12
N GLU A 83 35.88 -2.11 -17.79
CA GLU A 83 35.37 -3.26 -18.56
C GLU A 83 33.89 -3.59 -18.29
N LEU A 84 33.29 -3.04 -17.23
CA LEU A 84 31.86 -3.21 -16.98
C LEU A 84 31.06 -2.33 -17.95
N SER A 85 29.83 -2.73 -18.28
CA SER A 85 28.96 -1.91 -19.12
C SER A 85 28.66 -0.55 -18.44
N PRO A 86 28.36 0.51 -19.21
CA PRO A 86 28.05 1.84 -18.63
C PRO A 86 26.94 1.81 -17.58
N GLN A 87 25.93 0.97 -17.77
CA GLN A 87 24.84 0.78 -16.80
C GLN A 87 25.35 0.20 -15.47
N LEU A 88 26.25 -0.79 -15.51
CA LEU A 88 26.84 -1.37 -14.31
C LEU A 88 27.80 -0.41 -13.62
N GLN A 89 28.54 0.41 -14.37
CA GLN A 89 29.37 1.45 -13.79
C GLN A 89 28.52 2.48 -13.01
N GLN A 90 27.34 2.85 -13.52
CA GLN A 90 26.41 3.76 -12.83
C GLN A 90 25.81 3.14 -11.56
N GLU A 91 25.64 1.82 -11.53
CA GLU A 91 25.15 1.11 -10.35
C GLU A 91 26.26 0.76 -9.34
N TRP A 92 27.51 1.15 -9.58
CA TRP A 92 28.61 0.88 -8.64
C TRP A 92 28.46 1.72 -7.37
N HIS A 93 28.60 1.10 -6.20
CA HIS A 93 28.60 1.85 -4.94
C HIS A 93 30.02 2.27 -4.54
N PRO A 94 30.43 3.55 -4.64
CA PRO A 94 31.83 3.96 -4.48
C PRO A 94 32.36 3.73 -3.06
N ASP A 95 31.64 4.21 -2.04
CA ASP A 95 32.13 4.20 -0.65
C ASP A 95 32.28 2.78 -0.09
N ASN A 96 31.26 1.93 -0.27
CA ASN A 96 31.30 0.55 0.18
C ASN A 96 32.32 -0.33 -0.57
N ASN A 97 32.80 0.13 -1.71
CA ASN A 97 33.79 -0.56 -2.54
C ASN A 97 35.17 0.14 -2.51
N ALA A 98 35.37 1.14 -1.64
CA ALA A 98 36.57 1.98 -1.61
C ALA A 98 37.87 1.24 -1.26
N LEU A 99 37.79 0.05 -0.68
CA LEU A 99 38.96 -0.79 -0.35
C LEU A 99 39.49 -1.62 -1.53
N LEU A 100 38.92 -1.41 -2.71
CA LEU A 100 39.28 -2.14 -3.94
C LEU A 100 40.23 -1.35 -4.83
N GLY A 101 40.81 -0.27 -4.32
CA GLY A 101 41.75 0.57 -5.03
C GLY A 101 42.91 -0.23 -5.65
N GLY A 102 43.25 0.11 -6.89
CA GLY A 102 44.33 -0.53 -7.63
C GLY A 102 44.02 -1.97 -8.10
N ARG A 103 42.78 -2.42 -7.99
CA ARG A 103 42.32 -3.69 -8.59
C ARG A 103 41.48 -3.40 -9.83
N LYS A 104 41.75 -4.17 -10.88
CA LYS A 104 40.88 -4.28 -12.05
C LYS A 104 39.72 -5.23 -11.76
N VAL A 105 38.52 -4.84 -12.16
CA VAL A 105 37.29 -5.60 -11.92
C VAL A 105 36.72 -6.08 -13.24
N GLU A 106 36.93 -7.36 -13.51
CA GLU A 106 36.50 -7.99 -14.75
C GLU A 106 35.03 -8.43 -14.67
N PRO A 107 34.27 -8.41 -15.79
CA PRO A 107 32.86 -8.77 -15.82
C PRO A 107 32.56 -10.20 -15.32
N GLY A 108 33.52 -11.13 -15.45
CA GLY A 108 33.40 -12.53 -15.01
C GLY A 108 33.69 -12.76 -13.51
N SER A 109 34.06 -11.73 -12.75
CA SER A 109 34.53 -11.90 -11.37
C SER A 109 33.44 -12.45 -10.43
N SER A 110 33.76 -13.48 -9.66
CA SER A 110 32.89 -14.02 -8.59
C SER A 110 32.83 -13.13 -7.35
N ARG A 111 33.63 -12.05 -7.32
CA ARG A 111 33.75 -11.15 -6.18
C ARG A 111 32.44 -10.44 -5.90
N ARG A 112 32.00 -10.49 -4.64
CA ARG A 112 30.79 -9.82 -4.16
C ARG A 112 31.13 -8.37 -3.83
N VAL A 113 30.37 -7.45 -4.41
CA VAL A 113 30.52 -6.00 -4.23
C VAL A 113 29.17 -5.37 -3.94
N MET A 114 29.20 -4.15 -3.45
CA MET A 114 28.00 -3.38 -3.19
C MET A 114 27.56 -2.63 -4.46
N TRP A 115 26.28 -2.75 -4.78
CA TRP A 115 25.61 -2.09 -5.89
C TRP A 115 24.58 -1.11 -5.35
N SER A 116 24.31 -0.06 -6.12
CA SER A 116 23.35 0.99 -5.81
C SER A 116 22.41 1.21 -6.99
N CYS A 117 21.11 1.34 -6.72
CA CYS A 117 20.10 1.61 -7.74
C CYS A 117 19.24 2.78 -7.27
N LEU A 118 19.11 3.80 -8.13
CA LEU A 118 18.38 5.03 -7.83
C LEU A 118 16.89 4.97 -8.24
N ASN A 119 16.41 3.82 -8.72
CA ASN A 119 15.05 3.64 -9.24
C ASN A 119 14.01 3.40 -8.13
N CYS A 120 14.28 3.82 -6.91
CA CYS A 120 13.32 3.76 -5.82
C CYS A 120 12.31 4.91 -5.96
N PRO A 121 11.00 4.65 -6.05
CA PRO A 121 9.97 5.69 -6.07
C PRO A 121 10.02 6.65 -4.88
N ALA A 122 10.56 6.20 -3.74
CA ALA A 122 10.72 7.05 -2.56
C ALA A 122 11.98 7.94 -2.59
N GLY A 123 12.79 7.87 -3.64
CA GLY A 123 13.99 8.71 -3.81
C GLY A 123 15.25 8.26 -3.05
N TYR A 124 15.19 7.12 -2.35
CA TYR A 124 16.34 6.58 -1.60
C TYR A 124 17.07 5.49 -2.40
N PRO A 125 18.41 5.44 -2.39
CA PRO A 125 19.16 4.41 -3.10
C PRO A 125 18.86 3.02 -2.53
N HIS A 126 18.62 2.06 -3.42
CA HIS A 126 18.61 0.64 -3.10
C HIS A 126 20.04 0.12 -3.08
N ILE A 127 20.51 -0.38 -1.93
CA ILE A 127 21.89 -0.83 -1.77
C ILE A 127 21.91 -2.34 -1.50
N TRP A 128 22.61 -3.13 -2.32
CA TRP A 128 22.69 -4.59 -2.13
C TRP A 128 24.03 -5.20 -2.51
N GLN A 129 24.31 -6.38 -1.95
CA GLN A 129 25.53 -7.15 -2.22
C GLN A 129 25.27 -8.32 -3.18
N THR A 130 25.97 -8.37 -4.30
CA THR A 130 25.97 -9.52 -5.24
C THR A 130 27.29 -9.61 -6.00
N SER A 131 27.56 -10.73 -6.68
CA SER A 131 28.79 -10.89 -7.47
C SER A 131 28.75 -10.07 -8.77
N VAL A 132 29.92 -9.62 -9.21
CA VAL A 132 30.09 -8.93 -10.50
C VAL A 132 29.57 -9.81 -11.64
N SER A 133 29.98 -11.08 -11.70
CA SER A 133 29.52 -12.05 -12.69
C SER A 133 28.01 -12.26 -12.74
N ASN A 134 27.31 -12.10 -11.62
CA ASN A 134 25.85 -12.22 -11.59
C ASN A 134 25.19 -10.94 -12.12
N ARG A 135 25.75 -9.75 -11.86
CA ARG A 135 25.25 -8.50 -12.43
C ARG A 135 25.51 -8.39 -13.93
N THR A 136 26.70 -8.80 -14.37
CA THR A 136 27.06 -8.91 -15.80
C THR A 136 26.07 -9.80 -16.56
N ARG A 137 25.60 -10.90 -15.96
CA ARG A 137 24.57 -11.78 -16.53
C ARG A 137 23.13 -11.22 -16.49
N GLY A 138 22.93 -10.01 -15.96
CA GLY A 138 21.64 -9.32 -15.98
C GLY A 138 20.77 -9.47 -14.72
N SER A 139 21.35 -9.83 -13.55
CA SER A 139 20.54 -9.90 -12.32
C SER A 139 20.01 -8.53 -11.87
N ASN A 140 18.70 -8.33 -11.85
CA ASN A 140 18.10 -7.02 -11.52
C ASN A 140 18.21 -6.64 -10.03
N CYS A 141 17.99 -5.34 -9.74
CA CYS A 141 17.89 -4.83 -8.36
C CYS A 141 16.80 -5.59 -7.57
N PRO A 142 17.14 -6.22 -6.43
CA PRO A 142 16.21 -7.09 -5.70
C PRO A 142 15.07 -6.32 -5.05
N TYR A 143 15.24 -5.03 -4.74
CA TYR A 143 14.21 -4.17 -4.19
C TYR A 143 13.15 -3.80 -5.24
N CYS A 144 13.59 -3.36 -6.43
CA CYS A 144 12.69 -3.04 -7.54
C CYS A 144 11.90 -4.27 -8.01
N GLN A 145 12.50 -5.46 -7.92
CA GLN A 145 11.86 -6.74 -8.24
C GLN A 145 10.94 -7.27 -7.11
N GLY A 146 10.79 -6.53 -6.00
CA GLY A 146 9.94 -6.95 -4.89
C GLY A 146 10.45 -8.20 -4.17
N ARG A 147 11.76 -8.45 -4.16
CA ARG A 147 12.42 -9.55 -3.44
C ARG A 147 13.05 -9.11 -2.12
N SER A 148 13.32 -7.81 -1.97
CA SER A 148 13.84 -7.19 -0.75
C SER A 148 12.97 -6.02 -0.30
N VAL A 149 12.85 -5.84 1.01
CA VAL A 149 12.09 -4.72 1.60
C VAL A 149 12.88 -3.43 1.49
N CYS A 150 12.24 -2.38 1.02
CA CYS A 150 12.69 -1.00 1.12
C CYS A 150 11.59 -0.16 1.79
N GLN A 151 11.89 1.11 2.09
CA GLN A 151 11.03 1.98 2.87
C GLN A 151 9.59 2.12 2.34
N HIS A 152 9.37 1.95 1.03
CA HIS A 152 8.05 2.08 0.40
C HIS A 152 7.40 0.74 0.00
N SER A 153 8.05 -0.40 0.26
CA SER A 153 7.55 -1.73 -0.12
C SER A 153 7.17 -2.62 1.06
N SER A 154 7.48 -2.17 2.29
CA SER A 154 7.09 -2.87 3.50
C SER A 154 5.57 -2.92 3.68
N LEU A 155 5.09 -3.89 4.45
CA LEU A 155 3.68 -4.03 4.81
C LEU A 155 3.20 -2.79 5.58
N ALA A 156 4.03 -2.28 6.49
CA ALA A 156 3.74 -1.05 7.23
C ALA A 156 3.54 0.16 6.34
N ALA A 157 4.40 0.35 5.33
CA ALA A 157 4.31 1.49 4.42
C ALA A 157 3.14 1.36 3.44
N LYS A 158 2.93 0.17 2.84
CA LYS A 158 1.91 -0.02 1.79
C LYS A 158 0.52 -0.30 2.31
N ALA A 159 0.37 -0.95 3.46
CA ALA A 159 -0.92 -1.36 3.99
C ALA A 159 -1.00 -1.20 5.52
N PRO A 160 -0.94 0.05 6.03
CA PRO A 160 -0.98 0.33 7.48
C PRO A 160 -2.27 -0.16 8.16
N ARG A 161 -3.38 -0.33 7.44
CA ARG A 161 -4.59 -0.96 8.00
C ARG A 161 -4.40 -2.42 8.34
N GLN A 162 -3.58 -3.14 7.56
CA GLN A 162 -3.36 -4.57 7.73
C GLN A 162 -2.41 -4.86 8.90
N THR A 163 -1.48 -3.95 9.23
CA THR A 163 -0.56 -4.13 10.37
C THR A 163 -1.27 -4.21 11.71
N ARG A 164 -2.46 -3.62 11.83
CA ARG A 164 -3.32 -3.70 13.02
C ARG A 164 -3.72 -5.12 13.38
N TYR A 165 -3.65 -6.02 12.41
CA TYR A 165 -3.97 -7.43 12.57
C TYR A 165 -2.71 -8.31 12.67
N TRP A 166 -1.51 -7.74 12.70
CA TRP A 166 -0.28 -8.52 12.74
C TRP A 166 -0.11 -9.18 14.11
N ASN A 167 0.16 -10.48 14.14
CA ASN A 167 0.48 -11.16 15.39
C ASN A 167 2.00 -11.03 15.67
N HIS A 168 2.38 -10.05 16.50
CA HIS A 168 3.79 -9.79 16.82
C HIS A 168 4.47 -10.94 17.58
N ASP A 169 3.70 -11.76 18.31
CA ASP A 169 4.25 -12.86 19.12
C ASP A 169 4.56 -14.10 18.29
N LYS A 170 3.87 -14.29 17.15
CA LYS A 170 3.97 -15.50 16.32
C LYS A 170 4.70 -15.30 15.00
N ASN A 171 5.00 -14.07 14.61
CA ASN A 171 5.77 -13.80 13.39
C ASN A 171 7.21 -13.39 13.74
N PRO A 172 8.22 -13.98 13.07
CA PRO A 172 9.62 -13.62 13.33
C PRO A 172 10.02 -12.24 12.78
N LYS A 173 9.23 -11.69 11.86
CA LYS A 173 9.50 -10.39 11.21
C LYS A 173 8.43 -9.38 11.62
N THR A 174 8.83 -8.12 11.71
CA THR A 174 7.87 -7.02 11.87
C THR A 174 7.20 -6.67 10.54
N PRO A 175 6.08 -5.91 10.55
CA PRO A 175 5.48 -5.39 9.32
C PRO A 175 6.44 -4.50 8.48
N GLU A 176 7.36 -3.78 9.12
CA GLU A 176 8.38 -2.96 8.46
C GLU A 176 9.45 -3.82 7.76
N GLN A 177 9.67 -5.04 8.24
CA GLN A 177 10.61 -6.02 7.69
C GLN A 177 9.96 -7.03 6.74
N THR A 178 8.66 -6.86 6.46
CA THR A 178 7.87 -7.78 5.63
C THR A 178 7.41 -7.07 4.38
N LEU A 179 7.64 -7.67 3.20
CA LEU A 179 7.16 -7.14 1.93
C LEU A 179 5.63 -7.20 1.86
N ALA A 180 4.95 -6.13 1.46
CA ALA A 180 3.50 -6.13 1.31
C ALA A 180 3.01 -7.12 0.23
N GLY A 181 3.84 -7.39 -0.78
CA GLY A 181 3.53 -8.29 -1.90
C GLY A 181 3.99 -9.73 -1.72
N THR A 182 4.45 -10.15 -0.52
CA THR A 182 4.93 -11.52 -0.32
C THR A 182 3.80 -12.54 -0.20
N ASN A 183 4.03 -13.74 -0.73
CA ASN A 183 3.15 -14.90 -0.50
C ASN A 183 3.45 -15.64 0.82
N LEU A 184 4.35 -15.12 1.66
CA LEU A 184 4.56 -15.63 3.01
C LEU A 184 3.23 -15.68 3.76
N ARG A 185 2.91 -16.84 4.33
CA ARG A 185 1.78 -17.03 5.24
C ARG A 185 2.18 -16.50 6.61
N ALA A 186 1.58 -15.39 7.00
CA ALA A 186 1.79 -14.77 8.30
C ALA A 186 0.67 -15.14 9.27
N GLU A 187 0.97 -15.06 10.55
CA GLU A 187 -0.02 -15.18 11.63
C GLU A 187 -0.68 -13.82 11.88
N TRP A 188 -2.00 -13.80 11.90
CA TRP A 188 -2.80 -12.60 12.11
C TRP A 188 -3.64 -12.75 13.36
N LYS A 189 -3.92 -11.64 14.04
CA LYS A 189 -4.71 -11.57 15.25
C LYS A 189 -5.65 -10.38 15.20
N CYS A 190 -6.94 -10.60 15.47
CA CYS A 190 -7.91 -9.52 15.49
C CYS A 190 -7.80 -8.77 16.83
N PRO A 191 -7.56 -7.45 16.84
CA PRO A 191 -7.50 -6.70 18.08
C PRO A 191 -8.87 -6.57 18.78
N THR A 192 -9.96 -6.84 18.06
CA THR A 192 -11.33 -6.69 18.58
C THR A 192 -11.88 -7.97 19.20
N CYS A 193 -11.71 -9.11 18.52
CA CYS A 193 -12.29 -10.39 18.96
C CYS A 193 -11.23 -11.44 19.34
N SER A 194 -9.95 -11.08 19.31
CA SER A 194 -8.81 -11.95 19.60
C SER A 194 -8.69 -13.19 18.71
N HIS A 195 -9.49 -13.30 17.65
CA HIS A 195 -9.38 -14.38 16.68
C HIS A 195 -7.99 -14.38 16.04
N GLU A 196 -7.35 -15.53 16.01
CA GLU A 196 -6.07 -15.74 15.34
C GLU A 196 -6.28 -16.60 14.08
N TRP A 197 -5.61 -16.24 12.99
CA TRP A 197 -5.69 -16.96 11.73
C TRP A 197 -4.44 -16.78 10.89
N GLN A 198 -4.19 -17.72 9.99
CA GLN A 198 -3.05 -17.67 9.08
C GLN A 198 -3.50 -17.33 7.65
N ALA A 199 -2.82 -16.39 7.01
CA ALA A 199 -3.10 -16.01 5.62
C ALA A 199 -1.87 -15.41 4.91
N PRO A 200 -1.77 -15.50 3.56
CA PRO A 200 -0.74 -14.81 2.78
C PRO A 200 -0.83 -13.28 2.91
N VAL A 201 0.31 -12.61 3.10
CA VAL A 201 0.39 -11.14 3.19
C VAL A 201 -0.15 -10.46 1.93
N ALA A 202 0.31 -10.87 0.74
CA ALA A 202 -0.13 -10.32 -0.53
C ALA A 202 -1.65 -10.39 -0.72
N GLN A 203 -2.28 -11.49 -0.31
CA GLN A 203 -3.74 -11.64 -0.42
C GLN A 203 -4.47 -10.67 0.50
N ARG A 204 -4.00 -10.51 1.75
CA ARG A 204 -4.60 -9.56 2.70
C ARG A 204 -4.44 -8.11 2.26
N VAL A 205 -3.28 -7.75 1.70
CA VAL A 205 -3.04 -6.43 1.13
C VAL A 205 -3.93 -6.18 -0.08
N ARG A 206 -4.00 -7.12 -1.02
CA ARG A 206 -4.81 -6.99 -2.25
C ARG A 206 -6.31 -6.88 -1.96
N ASN A 207 -6.82 -7.70 -1.04
CA ASN A 207 -8.24 -7.74 -0.73
C ASN A 207 -8.66 -6.69 0.32
N ASP A 208 -7.68 -6.05 0.98
CA ASP A 208 -7.84 -5.13 2.10
C ASP A 208 -8.84 -5.61 3.17
N SER A 209 -8.87 -6.93 3.39
CA SER A 209 -9.89 -7.60 4.18
C SER A 209 -9.63 -7.52 5.69
N GLY A 210 -10.72 -7.47 6.47
CA GLY A 210 -10.70 -7.49 7.93
C GLY A 210 -10.67 -8.91 8.52
N CYS A 211 -11.03 -9.02 9.81
CA CYS A 211 -11.12 -10.30 10.49
C CYS A 211 -12.24 -11.18 9.90
N PRO A 212 -11.97 -12.44 9.50
CA PRO A 212 -12.97 -13.33 8.91
C PRO A 212 -14.09 -13.70 9.91
N GLN A 213 -13.76 -13.81 11.20
CA GLN A 213 -14.76 -14.09 12.22
C GLN A 213 -15.68 -12.88 12.49
N CYS A 214 -15.16 -11.66 12.45
CA CYS A 214 -15.98 -10.45 12.57
C CYS A 214 -16.91 -10.28 11.36
N SER A 215 -16.38 -10.49 10.15
CA SER A 215 -17.14 -10.40 8.90
C SER A 215 -18.30 -11.41 8.85
N SER A 216 -18.04 -12.67 9.19
CA SER A 216 -19.08 -13.70 9.21
C SER A 216 -20.19 -13.43 10.24
N LYS A 217 -19.86 -12.87 11.42
CA LYS A 217 -20.87 -12.44 12.40
C LYS A 217 -21.76 -11.33 11.85
N LEU A 218 -21.20 -10.38 11.10
CA LEU A 218 -22.00 -9.34 10.46
C LEU A 218 -22.93 -9.93 9.40
N ALA A 219 -22.44 -10.85 8.56
CA ALA A 219 -23.25 -11.54 7.56
C ALA A 219 -24.42 -12.35 8.16
N LYS A 220 -24.24 -12.93 9.36
CA LYS A 220 -25.33 -13.61 10.09
C LYS A 220 -26.40 -12.65 10.60
N ARG A 221 -26.01 -11.42 11.00
CA ARG A 221 -26.94 -10.38 11.45
C ARG A 221 -27.76 -9.79 10.31
N THR A 222 -27.31 -9.94 9.07
CA THR A 222 -28.01 -9.52 7.86
C THR A 222 -28.81 -10.66 7.20
N LYS A 223 -29.14 -11.75 7.92
CA LYS A 223 -30.02 -12.79 7.38
C LYS A 223 -31.35 -12.13 7.00
N GLN A 224 -31.62 -12.05 5.70
CA GLN A 224 -32.86 -11.49 5.17
C GLN A 224 -34.05 -12.33 5.69
N PRO A 225 -35.18 -11.69 6.05
CA PRO A 225 -36.37 -12.41 6.48
C PRO A 225 -36.90 -13.32 5.36
N THR A 226 -37.72 -14.30 5.73
CA THR A 226 -38.50 -15.10 4.79
C THR A 226 -39.60 -14.27 4.13
N PHE A 227 -40.14 -14.71 2.99
CA PHE A 227 -41.23 -14.00 2.33
C PHE A 227 -42.44 -13.86 3.24
N GLU A 228 -42.70 -14.88 4.08
CA GLU A 228 -43.77 -14.87 5.08
C GLU A 228 -43.47 -13.91 6.22
N GLU A 229 -42.27 -13.99 6.82
CA GLU A 229 -41.84 -13.07 7.89
C GLU A 229 -41.89 -11.60 7.45
N ALA A 230 -41.55 -11.33 6.18
CA ALA A 230 -41.56 -9.99 5.61
C ALA A 230 -42.95 -9.54 5.11
N ASN A 231 -43.91 -10.47 4.99
CA ASN A 231 -45.18 -10.27 4.28
C ASN A 231 -45.00 -9.50 2.95
N HIS A 232 -44.05 -9.95 2.14
CA HIS A 232 -43.57 -9.17 0.99
C HIS A 232 -44.58 -9.17 -0.17
N GLN A 233 -44.80 -8.02 -0.83
CA GLN A 233 -45.81 -7.86 -1.90
C GLN A 233 -45.69 -8.87 -3.05
N LEU A 234 -44.47 -9.35 -3.32
CA LEU A 234 -44.20 -10.39 -4.32
C LEU A 234 -44.89 -11.73 -4.03
N LEU A 235 -45.45 -11.96 -2.83
CA LEU A 235 -46.33 -13.09 -2.55
C LEU A 235 -47.56 -13.12 -3.46
N LEU A 236 -47.99 -11.97 -3.98
CA LEU A 236 -49.07 -11.87 -4.98
C LEU A 236 -48.68 -12.45 -6.34
N GLU A 237 -47.39 -12.59 -6.59
CA GLU A 237 -46.83 -13.16 -7.83
C GLU A 237 -46.20 -14.54 -7.59
N TRP A 238 -46.35 -15.13 -6.39
CA TRP A 238 -45.77 -16.43 -6.06
C TRP A 238 -46.63 -17.59 -6.60
N ASP A 239 -46.04 -18.53 -7.34
CA ASP A 239 -46.74 -19.74 -7.78
C ASP A 239 -46.68 -20.79 -6.66
N TYR A 240 -47.73 -20.87 -5.82
CA TYR A 240 -47.73 -21.75 -4.65
C TYR A 240 -47.65 -23.24 -4.99
N GLU A 241 -48.31 -23.67 -6.06
CA GLU A 241 -48.40 -25.09 -6.41
C GLU A 241 -47.06 -25.60 -6.95
N ARG A 242 -46.46 -24.90 -7.92
CA ARG A 242 -45.17 -25.32 -8.50
C ARG A 242 -44.03 -25.17 -7.53
N ASN A 243 -44.06 -24.15 -6.68
CA ASN A 243 -43.04 -23.99 -5.65
C ASN A 243 -43.14 -25.06 -4.57
N ALA A 244 -44.35 -25.44 -4.15
CA ALA A 244 -44.54 -26.52 -3.18
C ALA A 244 -44.04 -27.87 -3.73
N ALA A 245 -44.19 -28.14 -5.04
CA ALA A 245 -43.65 -29.34 -5.67
C ALA A 245 -42.10 -29.43 -5.59
N ASP A 246 -41.43 -28.28 -5.47
CA ASP A 246 -39.97 -28.16 -5.31
C ASP A 246 -39.54 -27.85 -3.85
N ASP A 247 -40.41 -28.06 -2.86
CA ASP A 247 -40.21 -27.76 -1.43
C ASP A 247 -39.91 -26.27 -1.10
N PHE A 248 -40.33 -25.36 -1.97
CA PHE A 248 -40.23 -23.92 -1.75
C PHE A 248 -41.52 -23.36 -1.13
N HIS A 249 -41.40 -22.84 0.09
CA HIS A 249 -42.49 -22.19 0.81
C HIS A 249 -42.11 -20.76 1.20
N PRO A 250 -43.09 -19.84 1.29
CA PRO A 250 -42.87 -18.50 1.82
C PRO A 250 -42.19 -18.47 3.20
N SER A 251 -42.52 -19.42 4.08
CA SER A 251 -41.96 -19.60 5.41
C SER A 251 -40.48 -20.01 5.43
N ASN A 252 -39.98 -20.63 4.36
CA ASN A 252 -38.63 -21.21 4.32
C ASN A 252 -37.72 -20.55 3.26
N THR A 253 -38.26 -19.63 2.45
CA THR A 253 -37.53 -18.92 1.41
C THR A 253 -37.28 -17.48 1.83
N THR A 254 -36.00 -17.11 1.99
CA THR A 254 -35.60 -15.73 2.30
C THR A 254 -35.72 -14.79 1.11
N LEU A 255 -35.97 -13.50 1.35
CA LEU A 255 -35.96 -12.47 0.29
C LEU A 255 -34.66 -12.47 -0.53
N GLY A 256 -33.52 -12.75 0.11
CA GLY A 256 -32.21 -12.88 -0.54
C GLY A 256 -31.90 -14.26 -1.13
N SER A 257 -32.88 -15.15 -1.29
CA SER A 257 -32.63 -16.51 -1.79
C SER A 257 -32.14 -16.49 -3.25
N ASN A 258 -31.11 -17.30 -3.52
CA ASN A 258 -30.55 -17.49 -4.87
C ASN A 258 -31.07 -18.78 -5.55
N LYS A 259 -32.15 -19.37 -5.04
CA LYS A 259 -32.80 -20.53 -5.65
C LYS A 259 -33.85 -20.07 -6.66
N LEU A 260 -33.97 -20.78 -7.78
CA LEU A 260 -34.96 -20.50 -8.83
C LEU A 260 -36.34 -20.98 -8.40
N VAL A 261 -37.19 -20.03 -8.01
CA VAL A 261 -38.61 -20.27 -7.67
C VAL A 261 -39.50 -19.85 -8.84
N HIS A 262 -40.72 -20.40 -8.87
CA HIS A 262 -41.75 -20.15 -9.87
C HIS A 262 -42.59 -18.92 -9.50
N TRP A 263 -42.90 -18.10 -10.50
CA TRP A 263 -43.67 -16.87 -10.37
C TRP A 263 -44.82 -16.85 -11.38
N VAL A 264 -45.90 -16.16 -11.01
CA VAL A 264 -47.07 -15.91 -11.83
C VAL A 264 -47.24 -14.40 -12.03
N CYS A 265 -47.25 -13.96 -13.29
CA CYS A 265 -47.58 -12.58 -13.65
C CYS A 265 -49.00 -12.51 -14.22
N HIS A 266 -49.84 -11.68 -13.58
CA HIS A 266 -51.26 -11.51 -13.91
C HIS A 266 -51.54 -10.32 -14.84
N LYS A 267 -50.53 -9.49 -15.17
CA LYS A 267 -50.68 -8.25 -15.96
C LYS A 267 -50.73 -8.47 -17.47
N CYS A 268 -51.08 -9.67 -17.95
CA CYS A 268 -51.02 -9.99 -19.38
C CYS A 268 -52.25 -9.49 -20.15
N PRO A 269 -52.07 -8.77 -21.29
CA PRO A 269 -53.17 -8.32 -22.13
C PRO A 269 -53.96 -9.45 -22.81
N LYS A 270 -53.37 -10.65 -22.92
CA LYS A 270 -53.96 -11.82 -23.60
C LYS A 270 -54.82 -12.70 -22.68
N GLY A 271 -55.07 -12.26 -21.44
CA GLY A 271 -55.97 -12.93 -20.48
C GLY A 271 -55.43 -14.21 -19.85
N LYS A 272 -54.19 -14.63 -20.16
CA LYS A 272 -53.54 -15.80 -19.54
C LYS A 272 -52.34 -15.36 -18.69
N PRO A 273 -52.16 -15.90 -17.47
CA PRO A 273 -51.02 -15.56 -16.64
C PRO A 273 -49.71 -16.07 -17.27
N HIS A 274 -48.64 -15.26 -17.16
CA HIS A 274 -47.31 -15.68 -17.56
C HIS A 274 -46.61 -16.39 -16.41
N LEU A 275 -46.01 -17.54 -16.70
CA LEU A 275 -45.36 -18.41 -15.74
C LEU A 275 -43.87 -18.41 -16.03
N PHE A 276 -43.05 -18.14 -15.02
CA PHE A 276 -41.61 -18.04 -15.21
C PHE A 276 -40.86 -18.37 -13.92
N ARG A 277 -39.56 -18.64 -14.04
CA ARG A 277 -38.67 -18.90 -12.90
C ARG A 277 -37.66 -17.79 -12.76
N MET A 278 -37.45 -17.31 -11.54
CA MET A 278 -36.45 -16.28 -11.23
C MET A 278 -36.01 -16.35 -9.78
N LEU A 279 -34.81 -15.88 -9.49
CA LEU A 279 -34.29 -15.78 -8.13
C LEU A 279 -35.07 -14.71 -7.35
N PRO A 280 -35.54 -15.00 -6.13
CA PRO A 280 -36.05 -13.99 -5.20
C PRO A 280 -35.17 -12.75 -5.08
N SER A 281 -33.86 -12.94 -4.93
CA SER A 281 -32.88 -11.86 -4.77
C SER A 281 -32.87 -10.86 -5.93
N ASN A 282 -33.15 -11.31 -7.16
CA ASN A 282 -33.27 -10.45 -8.33
C ASN A 282 -34.52 -9.57 -8.28
N ARG A 283 -35.61 -10.07 -7.68
CA ARG A 283 -36.89 -9.36 -7.60
C ARG A 283 -36.97 -8.40 -6.42
N THR A 284 -36.33 -8.73 -5.31
CA THR A 284 -36.31 -7.90 -4.09
C THR A 284 -35.18 -6.87 -4.11
N GLY A 285 -34.16 -7.07 -4.94
CA GLY A 285 -33.00 -6.17 -5.07
C GLY A 285 -33.15 -5.04 -6.09
N GLN A 286 -34.17 -5.08 -6.96
CA GLN A 286 -34.46 -3.95 -7.85
C GLN A 286 -35.20 -2.87 -7.08
N ARG A 287 -34.57 -1.70 -6.97
CA ARG A 287 -35.16 -0.46 -6.45
C ARG A 287 -36.48 -0.24 -7.19
N VAL A 288 -37.60 -0.30 -6.48
CA VAL A 288 -38.90 0.11 -7.01
C VAL A 288 -38.77 1.59 -7.35
N GLU A 289 -38.58 1.93 -8.62
CA GLU A 289 -38.80 3.29 -9.12
C GLU A 289 -40.26 3.60 -8.85
N THR A 290 -40.49 4.45 -7.84
CA THR A 290 -41.79 5.06 -7.59
C THR A 290 -42.21 5.80 -8.84
N LEU A 291 -43.16 5.20 -9.56
CA LEU A 291 -43.96 5.87 -10.58
C LEU A 291 -44.75 6.98 -9.88
N THR A 292 -44.17 8.17 -9.78
CA THR A 292 -44.96 9.39 -9.62
C THR A 292 -45.54 9.74 -10.98
N GLU A 293 -46.86 9.65 -11.05
CA GLU A 293 -47.71 10.00 -12.16
C GLU A 293 -47.36 11.36 -12.76
N SER A 294 -47.14 11.38 -14.06
CA SER A 294 -47.26 12.56 -14.90
C SER A 294 -48.75 12.91 -15.07
N PHE A 295 -49.15 14.15 -14.80
CA PHE A 295 -50.33 14.72 -15.44
C PHE A 295 -49.91 15.60 -16.64
N PRO A 296 -50.56 15.44 -17.81
CA PRO A 296 -50.31 16.24 -19.01
C PRO A 296 -51.30 17.40 -19.16
N GLY A 297 -50.88 18.44 -19.88
CA GLY A 297 -51.75 19.48 -20.46
C GLY A 297 -51.10 20.86 -20.36
N ASN A 298 -51.05 21.72 -21.38
CA ASN A 298 -51.30 21.68 -22.82
C ASN A 298 -50.62 22.98 -23.36
N PRO A 299 -50.40 23.15 -24.68
CA PRO A 299 -49.54 24.18 -25.27
C PRO A 299 -50.28 25.49 -25.52
N GLY A 300 -49.53 26.55 -25.85
CA GLY A 300 -50.11 27.68 -26.56
C GLY A 300 -49.31 28.99 -26.50
N ASN A 301 -48.89 29.41 -27.69
CA ASN A 301 -48.60 30.77 -28.14
C ASN A 301 -47.24 31.40 -27.79
N GLY A 302 -46.38 31.37 -28.81
CA GLY A 302 -45.35 32.38 -29.00
C GLY A 302 -45.93 33.69 -29.54
N VAL A 303 -45.16 34.76 -29.38
CA VAL A 303 -45.21 35.95 -30.23
C VAL A 303 -43.76 36.38 -30.47
N LEU A 304 -43.43 36.45 -31.76
CA LEU A 304 -42.27 37.11 -32.33
C LEU A 304 -42.43 38.62 -32.13
N GLU A 305 -41.38 39.32 -31.67
CA GLU A 305 -41.20 40.72 -32.06
C GLU A 305 -39.75 41.00 -32.46
N ALA A 306 -39.66 41.80 -33.51
CA ALA A 306 -38.52 42.08 -34.34
C ALA A 306 -37.57 43.11 -33.70
N GLY A 307 -36.34 43.12 -34.20
CA GLY A 307 -35.33 44.11 -33.85
C GLY A 307 -35.62 45.50 -34.42
N LEU A 308 -35.02 46.49 -33.74
CA LEU A 308 -34.70 47.80 -34.27
C LEU A 308 -33.29 48.16 -33.80
N GLN A 309 -32.42 48.43 -34.76
CA GLN A 309 -31.05 48.90 -34.59
C GLN A 309 -30.99 50.26 -33.91
N LEU A 310 -29.95 50.47 -33.09
CA LEU A 310 -29.20 51.72 -33.06
C LEU A 310 -27.71 51.40 -32.96
N THR A 311 -26.97 52.03 -33.89
CA THR A 311 -25.51 52.07 -34.15
C THR A 311 -24.84 50.82 -34.71
#